data_AF-A0A7S3UQI8-F1
#
_entry.id   AF-A0A7S3UQI8-F1
#
_cell.length_a   1.000
_cell.length_b   1.000
_cell.length_c   1.000
_cell.angle_alpha   90.00
_cell.angle_beta   90.00
_cell.angle_gamma   90.00
#
_symmetry.space_group_name_H-M   'P 1'
#
loop_
_entity.id
_entity.type
_entity.pdbx_description
1 polymer ?
#
loop_
_entity_poly.entity_id
_entity_poly.type
_entity_poly.pdbx_seq_one_letter_code
_entity_poly.pdbx_strand_id
1 'polypeptide(L)'
;RSHFGSSAVFVGLVQRRSFAMKLKRFLLRYYPPGIILEYARKSGEVETKAIDLLNLTNDTDVEVLVNQIVFEEPLISESKKPVLRKLIYRLMDKLETKWLR
;
A
#
# COMPACT_ATOMS: atom_id res chain seq x y z
N ARG A 1 24.17 18.88 -2.02
CA ARG A 1 24.42 17.44 -1.83
C ARG A 1 23.10 16.79 -1.51
N SER A 2 22.52 16.17 -2.54
CA SER A 2 21.28 15.40 -2.54
C SER A 2 21.36 14.27 -1.51
N HIS A 3 20.55 14.34 -0.46
CA HIS A 3 20.29 13.18 0.39
C HIS A 3 19.27 12.30 -0.32
N PHE A 4 19.77 11.16 -0.80
CA PHE A 4 18.99 10.10 -1.42
C PHE A 4 17.98 9.54 -0.42
N GLY A 5 16.79 9.28 -0.94
CA GLY A 5 15.58 8.95 -0.20
C GLY A 5 15.48 7.52 0.34
N SER A 6 14.47 7.40 1.21
CA SER A 6 13.59 6.25 1.46
C SER A 6 14.13 4.84 1.31
N SER A 7 14.26 4.18 2.46
CA SER A 7 14.15 2.72 2.56
C SER A 7 12.90 2.38 3.37
N ALA A 8 11.73 2.42 2.72
CA ALA A 8 10.59 1.62 3.15
C ALA A 8 10.92 0.18 2.79
N VAL A 9 11.54 -0.54 3.74
CA VAL A 9 11.88 -1.96 3.54
C VAL A 9 10.59 -2.76 3.62
N PHE A 10 10.01 -3.07 2.46
CA PHE A 10 8.89 -3.99 2.32
C PHE A 10 9.37 -5.41 2.61
N VAL A 11 9.11 -5.90 3.83
CA VAL A 11 9.32 -7.30 4.19
C VAL A 11 8.00 -8.04 3.94
N GLY A 12 7.87 -8.74 2.80
CA GLY A 12 6.65 -9.50 2.56
C GLY A 12 6.51 -10.17 1.19
N LEU A 13 7.08 -11.38 1.10
CA LEU A 13 6.81 -12.47 0.13
C LEU A 13 6.85 -12.16 -1.37
N VAL A 14 7.80 -12.86 -2.01
CA VAL A 14 7.79 -13.28 -3.42
C VAL A 14 6.53 -14.13 -3.69
N GLN A 15 5.37 -13.49 -3.86
CA GLN A 15 4.18 -14.18 -4.36
C GLN A 15 4.33 -14.30 -5.88
N ARG A 16 4.55 -15.53 -6.36
CA ARG A 16 4.56 -15.89 -7.80
C ARG A 16 3.46 -15.13 -8.54
N ARG A 17 3.85 -14.35 -9.56
CA ARG A 17 2.94 -13.67 -10.49
C ARG A 17 1.88 -14.67 -10.97
N SER A 18 0.67 -14.56 -10.42
CA SER A 18 -0.50 -15.22 -10.97
C SER A 18 -1.29 -14.14 -11.71
N PHE A 19 -1.22 -14.13 -13.04
CA PHE A 19 -1.97 -13.24 -13.95
C PHE A 19 -3.50 -13.47 -13.92
N ALA A 20 -4.01 -13.98 -12.81
CA ALA A 20 -5.33 -14.60 -12.65
C ALA A 20 -6.06 -14.08 -11.39
N MET A 21 -5.72 -12.87 -10.96
CA MET A 21 -6.27 -12.25 -9.76
C MET A 21 -7.02 -10.98 -10.12
N LYS A 22 -8.19 -10.76 -9.50
CA LYS A 22 -9.02 -9.57 -9.70
C LYS A 22 -9.15 -8.81 -8.40
N LEU A 23 -8.60 -7.60 -8.35
CA LEU A 23 -8.73 -6.69 -7.21
C LEU A 23 -10.22 -6.37 -6.96
N LYS A 24 -10.70 -6.61 -5.74
CA LYS A 24 -12.07 -6.30 -5.32
C LYS A 24 -12.14 -4.95 -4.61
N ARG A 25 -11.35 -4.78 -3.54
CA ARG A 25 -11.38 -3.55 -2.72
C ARG A 25 -10.06 -3.35 -1.97
N PHE A 26 -9.87 -2.12 -1.52
CA PHE A 26 -8.82 -1.73 -0.58
C PHE A 26 -9.42 -1.58 0.82
N LEU A 27 -8.71 -2.05 1.85
CA LEU A 27 -9.04 -1.80 3.24
C LEU A 27 -7.85 -1.14 3.95
N LEU A 28 -8.13 -0.22 4.86
CA LEU A 28 -7.11 0.40 5.71
C LEU A 28 -6.81 -0.49 6.90
N ARG A 29 -5.52 -0.63 7.23
CA ARG A 29 -5.05 -1.22 8.49
C ARG A 29 -4.22 -0.17 9.21
N TYR A 30 -4.67 0.26 10.39
CA TYR A 30 -3.99 1.34 11.13
C TYR A 30 -2.78 0.84 11.94
N TYR A 31 -2.79 -0.41 12.42
CA TYR A 31 -1.72 -0.94 13.27
C TYR A 31 -1.36 -2.39 12.89
N PRO A 32 -0.11 -2.65 12.45
CA PRO A 32 0.82 -1.65 11.91
C PRO A 32 0.24 -1.01 10.63
N PRO A 33 0.58 0.26 10.33
CA PRO A 33 0.02 0.99 9.20
C PRO A 33 0.22 0.22 7.90
N GLY A 34 -0.84 0.12 7.10
CA GLY A 34 -0.81 -0.64 5.86
C GLY A 34 -2.14 -0.62 5.11
N ILE A 35 -2.10 -1.15 3.89
CA ILE A 35 -3.26 -1.28 3.00
C ILE A 35 -3.46 -2.75 2.70
N ILE A 36 -4.67 -3.26 2.96
CA ILE A 36 -5.05 -4.63 2.62
C ILE A 36 -5.76 -4.61 1.27
N LEU A 37 -5.32 -5.48 0.37
CA LEU A 37 -5.93 -5.76 -0.92
C LEU A 37 -6.77 -7.02 -0.80
N GLU A 38 -8.08 -6.90 -0.94
CA GLU A 38 -8.94 -8.05 -1.14
C GLU A 38 -9.04 -8.34 -2.64
N TYR A 39 -8.81 -9.59 -3.03
CA TYR A 39 -8.88 -10.00 -4.43
C TYR A 39 -9.53 -11.38 -4.57
N ALA A 40 -10.04 -11.66 -5.77
CA ALA A 40 -10.51 -12.99 -6.12
C ALA A 40 -9.53 -13.67 -7.07
N ARG A 41 -9.27 -14.95 -6.80
CA ARG A 41 -8.62 -15.87 -7.74
C ARG A 41 -9.59 -16.28 -8.84
N LYS A 42 -9.09 -16.83 -9.94
CA LYS A 42 -9.93 -17.43 -10.99
C LYS A 42 -10.85 -18.55 -10.48
N SER A 43 -10.47 -19.25 -9.40
CA SER A 43 -11.30 -20.26 -8.74
C SER A 43 -12.53 -19.68 -8.04
N GLY A 44 -12.61 -18.36 -7.86
CA GLY A 44 -13.68 -17.68 -7.10
C GLY A 44 -13.33 -17.46 -5.62
N GLU A 45 -12.27 -18.09 -5.12
CA GLU A 45 -11.74 -17.88 -3.77
C GLU A 45 -11.33 -16.44 -3.56
N VAL A 46 -11.70 -15.89 -2.40
CA VAL A 46 -11.33 -14.54 -1.99
C VAL A 46 -10.18 -14.60 -1.00
N GLU A 47 -9.14 -13.83 -1.29
CA GLU A 47 -7.97 -13.74 -0.44
C GLU A 47 -7.61 -12.28 -0.18
N THR A 48 -6.77 -12.09 0.83
CA THR A 48 -6.25 -10.79 1.22
C THR A 48 -4.73 -10.79 1.13
N LYS A 49 -4.16 -9.70 0.61
CA LYS A 49 -2.73 -9.40 0.68
C LYS A 49 -2.54 -8.07 1.40
N ALA A 50 -1.58 -7.96 2.30
CA ALA A 50 -1.26 -6.71 2.97
C ALA A 50 -0.02 -6.05 2.36
N ILE A 51 -0.09 -4.73 2.20
CA ILE A 51 1.02 -3.84 1.88
C ILE A 51 1.35 -3.10 3.18
N ASP A 52 2.48 -3.43 3.78
CA ASP A 52 2.90 -2.86 5.06
C ASP A 52 3.60 -1.51 4.84
N LEU A 53 3.13 -0.46 5.50
CA LEU A 53 3.63 0.90 5.38
C LEU A 53 4.33 1.33 6.68
N LEU A 54 5.26 0.49 7.15
CA LEU A 54 5.88 0.60 8.48
C LEU A 54 6.65 1.91 8.70
N ASN A 55 7.21 2.47 7.63
CA ASN A 55 8.02 3.69 7.66
C ASN A 55 7.24 4.92 7.19
N LEU A 56 5.90 4.86 7.24
CA LEU A 56 5.05 5.99 6.86
C LEU A 56 5.15 7.10 7.90
N THR A 57 5.61 8.27 7.47
CA THR A 57 5.74 9.50 8.27
C THR A 57 5.08 10.67 7.55
N ASN A 58 4.91 11.81 8.23
CA ASN A 58 4.36 13.03 7.62
C ASN A 58 5.25 13.62 6.52
N ASP A 59 6.54 13.29 6.52
CA ASP A 59 7.51 13.73 5.51
C ASP A 59 7.59 12.80 4.29
N THR A 60 6.81 11.71 4.28
CA THR A 60 6.83 10.74 3.18
C THR A 60 6.28 11.37 1.90
N ASP A 61 7.05 11.31 0.81
CA ASP A 61 6.58 11.67 -0.52
C ASP A 61 5.54 10.65 -1.01
N VAL A 62 4.27 11.05 -0.97
CA VAL A 62 3.13 10.19 -1.31
C VAL A 62 3.11 9.82 -2.80
N GLU A 63 3.57 10.69 -3.71
CA GLU A 63 3.61 10.34 -5.13
C GLU A 63 4.62 9.25 -5.42
N VAL A 64 5.82 9.36 -4.84
CA VAL A 64 6.87 8.34 -4.98
C VAL A 64 6.38 7.00 -4.42
N LEU A 65 5.78 7.01 -3.22
CA LEU A 65 5.25 5.79 -2.60
C LEU A 65 4.13 5.15 -3.43
N VAL A 66 3.19 5.94 -3.94
CA VAL A 66 2.09 5.43 -4.79
C VAL A 66 2.63 4.82 -6.08
N ASN A 67 3.59 5.49 -6.73
CA ASN A 67 4.23 4.98 -7.94
C ASN A 67 4.97 3.67 -7.67
N GLN A 68 5.69 3.58 -6.55
CA GLN A 68 6.37 2.36 -6.14
C GLN A 68 5.39 1.21 -5.89
N ILE A 69 4.29 1.45 -5.15
CA ILE A 69 3.28 0.42 -4.87
C ILE A 69 2.67 -0.12 -6.17
N VAL A 70 2.29 0.75 -7.11
CA VAL A 70 1.72 0.33 -8.39
C VAL A 70 2.72 -0.43 -9.25
N PHE A 71 4.00 -0.04 -9.19
CA PHE A 71 5.06 -0.73 -9.92
C PHE A 71 5.34 -2.13 -9.36
N GLU A 72 5.38 -2.26 -8.03
CA GLU A 72 5.72 -3.51 -7.35
C GLU A 72 4.55 -4.48 -7.21
N GLU A 73 3.30 -3.99 -7.24
CA GLU A 73 2.10 -4.80 -7.07
C GLU A 73 1.26 -4.85 -8.36
N PRO A 74 1.44 -5.88 -9.21
CA PRO A 74 0.74 -6.01 -10.49
C PRO A 74 -0.80 -6.09 -10.38
N LEU A 75 -1.32 -6.44 -9.20
CA LEU A 75 -2.75 -6.46 -8.92
C LEU A 75 -3.36 -5.04 -8.92
N ILE A 76 -2.54 -4.02 -8.72
CA ILE A 76 -2.93 -2.62 -8.68
C ILE A 76 -2.59 -1.96 -10.01
N SER A 77 -3.61 -1.54 -10.75
CA SER A 77 -3.42 -0.76 -11.97
C SER A 77 -3.18 0.73 -11.68
N GLU A 78 -2.53 1.41 -12.62
CA GLU A 78 -2.33 2.87 -12.66
C GLU A 78 -3.59 3.69 -12.34
N SER A 79 -4.76 3.24 -12.81
CA SER A 79 -6.05 3.88 -12.54
C SER A 79 -6.45 3.92 -11.05
N LYS A 80 -5.77 3.14 -10.18
CA LYS A 80 -6.02 3.12 -8.74
C LYS A 80 -5.13 4.08 -7.96
N LYS A 81 -4.16 4.76 -8.59
CA LYS A 81 -3.31 5.78 -7.94
C LYS A 81 -4.10 6.84 -7.15
N PRO A 82 -5.20 7.43 -7.68
CA PRO A 82 -5.98 8.40 -6.92
C PRO A 82 -6.62 7.83 -5.65
N VAL A 83 -6.97 6.54 -5.66
CA VAL A 83 -7.52 5.85 -4.49
C VAL A 83 -6.42 5.59 -3.46
N LEU A 84 -5.28 5.04 -3.90
CA LEU A 84 -4.12 4.79 -3.02
C LEU A 84 -3.64 6.06 -2.32
N ARG A 85 -3.52 7.16 -3.06
CA ARG A 85 -3.15 8.47 -2.52
C ARG A 85 -4.06 8.89 -1.36
N LYS A 86 -5.38 8.78 -1.54
CA LYS A 86 -6.36 9.09 -0.48
C LYS A 86 -6.22 8.18 0.73
N LEU A 87 -5.93 6.90 0.52
CA LEU A 87 -5.75 5.93 1.61
C LEU A 87 -4.47 6.23 2.42
N ILE A 88 -3.37 6.55 1.75
CA ILE A 88 -2.10 6.89 2.39
C ILE A 88 -2.24 8.17 3.21
N TYR A 89 -2.85 9.23 2.67
CA TYR A 89 -3.10 10.45 3.45
C TYR A 89 -3.98 10.19 4.68
N ARG A 90 -5.00 9.33 4.58
CA ARG A 90 -5.81 8.94 5.74
C ARG A 90 -5.00 8.19 6.81
N LEU A 91 -4.02 7.37 6.40
CA LEU A 91 -3.13 6.71 7.34
C LEU A 91 -2.21 7.73 8.02
N MET A 92 -1.62 8.66 7.27
CA MET A 92 -0.77 9.73 7.81
C MET A 92 -1.52 10.58 8.85
N ASP A 93 -2.72 11.05 8.52
CA ASP A 93 -3.59 11.84 9.42
C ASP A 93 -3.89 11.08 10.74
N LYS A 94 -4.15 9.77 10.65
CA LYS A 94 -4.36 8.93 11.84
C LYS A 94 -3.10 8.69 12.65
N LEU A 95 -1.94 8.59 12.02
CA LEU A 95 -0.66 8.47 12.72
C LEU A 95 -0.33 9.79 13.44
N GLU A 96 -0.52 10.94 12.80
CA GLU A 96 -0.31 12.26 13.40
C GLU A 96 -1.23 12.51 14.59
N THR A 97 -2.53 12.20 14.46
CA THR A 97 -3.50 12.33 15.57
C THR A 97 -3.08 11.53 16.81
N LYS A 98 -2.39 10.40 16.62
CA LYS A 98 -1.90 9.57 17.73
C LYS A 98 -0.77 10.25 18.51
N TRP A 99 0.09 11.01 17.84
CA TRP A 99 1.23 11.70 18.46
C TRP A 99 0.84 13.03 19.13
N LEU A 100 -0.34 13.58 18.81
CA LEU A 100 -0.87 14.81 19.38
C LEU A 100 -1.74 14.61 20.64
N ARG A 101 -1.92 13.36 21.10
CA ARG A 101 -2.65 13.00 22.33
C ARG A 101 -1.70 12.40 23.35
#